data_AF-A0A2M7C3Z1-F1
#
_entry.id   AF-A0A2M7C3Z1-F1
#
_cell.length_a   1.000
_cell.length_b   1.000
_cell.length_c   1.000
_cell.angle_alpha   90.00
_cell.angle_beta   90.00
_cell.angle_gamma   90.00
#
_symmetry.space_group_name_H-M   'P 1'
#
loop_
_entity.id
_entity.type
_entity.pdbx_description
1 polymer ?
#
loop_
_entity_poly.entity_id
_entity_poly.type
_entity_poly.pdbx_seq_one_letter_code
_entity_poly.pdbx_strand_id
1 'polypeptide(L)'
;MKISCKNVALIGKHKSPQVAEPLLRLAAFLVGRGLHVAVDSLTAEHLGEHPYAVMKLADLAAVSDLAIVIGGDGTMLNIARAFSPHNVPLIGVNQGRLGFLTDLTLDNML
;
A
#
# COMPACT_ATOMS: atom_id res chain seq x y z
N MET A 1 1.07 -17.46 -14.30
CA MET A 1 2.06 -16.77 -13.45
C MET A 1 1.75 -17.12 -12.01
N LYS A 2 2.64 -17.84 -11.29
CA LYS A 2 2.45 -18.17 -9.88
C LYS A 2 3.07 -17.02 -9.08
N ILE A 3 2.25 -16.11 -8.55
CA ILE A 3 2.75 -15.00 -7.73
C ILE A 3 3.05 -15.60 -6.35
N SER A 4 4.34 -15.72 -6.01
CA SER A 4 4.77 -15.97 -4.64
C SER A 4 4.80 -14.63 -3.92
N CYS A 5 3.67 -14.21 -3.37
CA CYS A 5 3.60 -12.97 -2.58
C CYS A 5 4.23 -13.20 -1.21
N LYS A 6 5.37 -12.56 -0.93
CA LYS A 6 5.99 -12.53 0.40
C LYS A 6 6.20 -11.11 0.91
N ASN A 7 6.61 -10.19 0.05
CA ASN A 7 6.87 -8.80 0.40
C ASN A 7 5.76 -7.89 -0.14
N VAL A 8 5.03 -7.22 0.74
CA VAL A 8 3.94 -6.30 0.40
C VAL A 8 4.33 -4.87 0.75
N ALA A 9 4.32 -3.99 -0.25
CA ALA A 9 4.41 -2.55 -0.03
C ALA A 9 3.04 -1.98 0.32
N LEU A 10 2.96 -1.17 1.38
CA LEU A 10 1.79 -0.38 1.72
C LEU A 10 2.05 1.10 1.48
N ILE A 11 1.17 1.72 0.71
CA ILE A 11 1.25 3.14 0.36
C ILE A 11 -0.09 3.80 0.66
N GLY A 12 -0.06 4.92 1.37
CA GLY A 12 -1.22 5.73 1.67
C GLY A 12 -1.27 7.02 0.86
N LYS A 13 -2.45 7.62 0.78
CA LYS A 13 -2.63 8.97 0.23
C LYS A 13 -1.80 9.97 1.04
N HIS A 14 -0.92 10.70 0.35
CA HIS A 14 -0.09 11.75 0.96
C HIS A 14 -0.95 12.82 1.67
N LYS A 15 -0.49 13.29 2.84
CA LYS A 15 -1.18 14.30 3.67
C LYS A 15 -2.60 13.91 4.08
N SER A 16 -2.88 12.62 4.22
CA SER A 16 -4.19 12.10 4.66
C SER A 16 -4.03 11.29 5.95
N PRO A 17 -4.07 11.93 7.15
CA PRO A 17 -3.97 11.23 8.43
C PRO A 17 -5.04 10.15 8.62
N GLN A 18 -6.18 10.30 7.95
CA GLN A 18 -7.28 9.34 7.96
C GLN A 18 -6.92 7.97 7.36
N VAL A 19 -5.80 7.85 6.64
CA VAL A 19 -5.31 6.55 6.11
C VAL A 19 -4.58 5.74 7.17
N ALA A 20 -4.10 6.39 8.24
CA ALA A 20 -3.16 5.75 9.15
C ALA A 20 -3.72 4.51 9.83
N GLU A 21 -4.90 4.64 10.43
CA GLU A 21 -5.53 3.55 11.16
C GLU A 21 -5.91 2.37 10.25
N PRO A 22 -6.59 2.58 9.09
CA PRO A 22 -6.84 1.48 8.17
C PRO A 22 -5.57 0.80 7.63
N LEU A 23 -4.53 1.58 7.35
CA LEU A 23 -3.26 1.04 6.86
C LEU A 23 -2.57 0.17 7.91
N LEU A 24 -2.55 0.60 9.18
CA LEU A 24 -1.99 -0.20 10.27
C LEU A 24 -2.78 -1.49 10.51
N ARG A 25 -4.12 -1.46 10.39
CA ARG A 25 -4.96 -2.67 10.45
C ARG A 25 -4.62 -3.64 9.33
N LEU A 26 -4.50 -3.14 8.09
CA LEU A 26 -4.11 -3.95 6.94
C LEU A 26 -2.72 -4.54 7.12
N ALA A 27 -1.75 -3.75 7.59
CA ALA A 27 -0.39 -4.21 7.86
C ALA A 27 -0.38 -5.37 8.88
N ALA A 28 -1.11 -5.22 9.99
CA ALA A 28 -1.20 -6.25 11.02
C ALA A 28 -1.84 -7.54 10.49
N PHE A 29 -2.90 -7.41 9.67
CA PHE A 29 -3.58 -8.53 9.04
C PHE A 29 -2.68 -9.31 8.07
N LEU A 30 -1.87 -8.61 7.27
CA LEU A 30 -0.93 -9.21 6.32
C LEU A 30 0.21 -9.92 7.05
N VAL A 31 0.78 -9.29 8.09
CA VAL A 31 1.80 -9.91 8.94
C VAL A 31 1.25 -11.14 9.65
N GLY A 32 0.00 -11.10 10.13
CA GLY A 32 -0.69 -12.26 10.72
C GLY A 32 -0.86 -13.44 9.75
N ARG A 33 -0.74 -13.21 8.43
CA ARG A 33 -0.72 -14.25 7.39
C ARG A 33 0.68 -14.70 6.99
N GLY A 34 1.72 -14.22 7.65
CA GLY A 34 3.11 -14.55 7.37
C GLY A 34 3.72 -13.76 6.20
N LEU A 35 3.13 -12.61 5.83
CA LEU A 35 3.68 -11.70 4.83
C LEU A 35 4.58 -10.65 5.49
N HIS A 36 5.60 -10.20 4.78
CA HIS A 36 6.44 -9.08 5.17
C HIS A 36 5.84 -7.78 4.65
N VAL A 37 5.71 -6.78 5.53
CA VAL A 37 5.15 -5.47 5.18
C VAL A 37 6.21 -4.39 5.30
N ALA A 38 6.34 -3.60 4.24
CA ALA A 38 7.11 -2.36 4.24
C ALA A 38 6.22 -1.18 3.81
N VAL A 39 6.48 -0.01 4.36
CA VAL A 39 5.64 1.19 4.20
C VAL A 39 6.43 2.30 3.53
N ASP A 40 5.75 3.03 2.65
CA ASP A 40 6.32 4.20 1.98
C ASP A 40 6.67 5.30 3.00
N SER A 41 7.82 5.94 2.82
CA SER A 41 8.33 6.96 3.75
C SER A 41 7.38 8.14 3.95
N LEU A 42 6.71 8.61 2.88
CA LEU A 42 5.75 9.72 2.99
C LEU A 42 4.44 9.28 3.66
N THR A 43 4.12 8.00 3.56
CA THR A 43 2.98 7.41 4.26
C THR A 43 3.29 7.28 5.75
N ALA A 44 4.50 6.81 6.10
CA ALA A 44 4.96 6.62 7.47
C ALA A 44 4.98 7.91 8.32
N GLU A 45 5.18 9.07 7.69
CA GLU A 45 5.09 10.40 8.35
C GLU A 45 3.76 10.63 9.11
N HIS A 46 2.70 9.90 8.77
CA HIS A 46 1.38 10.04 9.38
C HIS A 46 0.95 8.85 10.25
N LEU A 47 1.78 7.81 10.38
CA LEU A 47 1.40 6.57 11.06
C LEU A 47 1.71 6.56 12.57
N GLY A 48 2.52 7.50 13.06
CA GLY A 48 3.07 7.43 14.41
C GLY A 48 4.08 6.29 14.55
N GLU A 49 4.30 5.82 15.79
CA GLU A 49 5.18 4.67 16.02
C GLU A 49 4.55 3.37 15.53
N HIS A 50 5.33 2.58 14.78
CA HIS A 50 4.90 1.30 14.24
C HIS A 50 6.08 0.35 14.01
N PRO A 51 5.86 -0.98 13.96
CA PRO A 51 6.94 -1.96 13.82
C PRO A 51 7.38 -2.22 12.37
N TYR A 52 6.70 -1.65 11.37
CA TYR A 52 6.94 -1.95 9.95
C TYR A 52 8.15 -1.21 9.39
N ALA A 53 8.87 -1.85 8.45
CA ALA A 53 10.00 -1.23 7.77
C ALA A 53 9.53 -0.02 6.94
N VAL A 54 10.31 1.06 6.94
CA VAL A 54 10.03 2.28 6.17
C VAL A 54 11.06 2.43 5.07
N MET A 55 10.60 2.66 3.84
CA MET A 55 11.45 2.77 2.66
C MET A 55 10.95 3.85 1.71
N LYS A 56 11.83 4.40 0.86
CA LYS A 56 11.40 5.30 -0.21
C LYS A 56 10.63 4.51 -1.27
N LEU A 57 9.76 5.20 -2.01
CA LEU A 57 8.92 4.58 -3.04
C LEU A 57 9.71 3.75 -4.08
N ALA A 58 10.88 4.24 -4.50
CA ALA A 58 11.74 3.53 -5.45
C ALA A 58 12.31 2.22 -4.87
N ASP A 59 12.71 2.24 -3.59
CA ASP A 59 13.25 1.06 -2.91
C ASP A 59 12.15 0.02 -2.69
N LEU A 60 10.94 0.46 -2.31
CA LEU A 60 9.76 -0.42 -2.21
C LEU A 60 9.45 -1.11 -3.53
N ALA A 61 9.44 -0.36 -4.64
CA ALA A 61 9.14 -0.90 -5.96
C ALA A 61 10.14 -1.99 -6.37
N ALA A 62 11.41 -1.87 -5.93
CA ALA A 62 12.46 -2.83 -6.25
C ALA A 62 12.37 -4.15 -5.48
N VAL A 63 11.75 -4.18 -4.29
CA VAL A 63 11.79 -5.35 -3.38
C VAL A 63 10.44 -6.03 -3.15
N SER A 64 9.35 -5.42 -3.61
CA SER A 64 7.99 -5.88 -3.32
C SER A 64 7.44 -6.82 -4.40
N ASP A 65 6.70 -7.83 -3.98
CA ASP A 65 5.97 -8.74 -4.88
C ASP A 65 4.56 -8.22 -5.21
N LEU A 66 4.06 -7.31 -4.38
CA LEU A 66 2.72 -6.70 -4.44
C LEU A 66 2.77 -5.32 -3.77
N ALA A 67 2.03 -4.35 -4.32
CA ALA A 67 1.75 -3.10 -3.61
C ALA A 67 0.25 -2.91 -3.39
N ILE A 68 -0.12 -2.44 -2.19
CA ILE A 68 -1.47 -2.05 -1.86
C ILE A 68 -1.48 -0.53 -1.61
N VAL A 69 -2.33 0.16 -2.36
CA VAL A 69 -2.43 1.62 -2.37
C VAL A 69 -3.76 2.02 -1.75
N ILE A 70 -3.73 2.67 -0.59
CA ILE A 70 -4.92 3.24 0.06
C ILE A 70 -5.03 4.71 -0.32
N GLY A 71 -5.96 5.05 -1.20
CA GLY A 71 -6.12 6.41 -1.72
C GLY A 71 -7.21 6.50 -2.78
N GLY A 72 -7.02 7.38 -3.77
CA GLY A 72 -7.89 7.45 -4.95
C GLY A 72 -7.09 7.28 -6.24
N ASP A 73 -7.73 7.48 -7.39
CA ASP A 73 -7.12 7.25 -8.71
C ASP A 73 -5.83 8.06 -8.93
N GLY A 74 -5.77 9.31 -8.45
CA GLY A 74 -4.55 10.12 -8.53
C GLY A 74 -3.38 9.54 -7.73
N THR A 75 -3.65 8.93 -6.57
CA THR A 75 -2.64 8.20 -5.79
C THR A 75 -2.22 6.95 -6.56
N MET A 76 -3.18 6.15 -7.04
CA MET A 76 -2.94 4.93 -7.78
C MET A 76 -2.08 5.16 -9.04
N LEU A 77 -2.39 6.18 -9.84
CA LEU A 77 -1.59 6.55 -11.02
C LEU A 77 -0.17 6.97 -10.66
N ASN A 78 0.01 7.69 -9.55
CA ASN A 78 1.34 8.07 -9.10
C ASN A 78 2.18 6.84 -8.74
N ILE A 79 1.59 5.89 -8.01
CA ILE A 79 2.28 4.65 -7.60
C ILE A 79 2.52 3.74 -8.82
N ALA A 80 1.55 3.63 -9.73
CA ALA A 80 1.68 2.87 -10.98
C ALA A 80 2.90 3.28 -11.80
N ARG A 81 3.18 4.59 -11.91
CA ARG A 81 4.39 5.06 -12.62
C ARG A 81 5.68 4.61 -11.96
N ALA A 82 5.74 4.56 -10.62
CA ALA A 82 6.92 4.12 -9.89
C ALA A 82 7.10 2.60 -9.90
N PHE A 83 6.01 1.84 -9.90
CA PHE A 83 6.04 0.37 -9.79
C PHE A 83 6.05 -0.35 -11.15
N SER A 84 5.60 0.33 -12.22
CA SER A 84 5.56 -0.24 -13.58
C SER A 84 6.91 -0.79 -14.08
N PRO A 85 8.07 -0.14 -13.87
CA PRO A 85 9.36 -0.68 -14.30
C PRO A 85 9.73 -2.02 -13.65
N HIS A 86 9.14 -2.33 -12.50
CA HIS A 86 9.40 -3.53 -11.72
C HIS A 86 8.36 -4.64 -11.93
N ASN A 87 7.33 -4.40 -12.77
CA ASN A 87 6.21 -5.31 -13.00
C ASN A 87 5.49 -5.78 -11.72
N VAL A 88 5.49 -4.92 -10.70
CA VAL A 88 4.84 -5.23 -9.42
C VAL A 88 3.33 -4.97 -9.56
N PRO A 89 2.48 -5.97 -9.30
CA PRO A 89 1.03 -5.80 -9.32
C PRO A 89 0.58 -4.82 -8.23
N LEU A 90 -0.48 -4.07 -8.53
CA LEU A 90 -1.05 -3.07 -7.64
C LEU A 90 -2.49 -3.39 -7.29
N ILE A 91 -2.86 -3.23 -6.02
CA ILE A 91 -4.23 -3.29 -5.53
C ILE A 91 -4.60 -1.91 -5.00
N GLY A 92 -5.68 -1.34 -5.53
CA GLY A 92 -6.20 -0.04 -5.10
C GLY A 92 -7.33 -0.19 -4.08
N VAL A 93 -7.16 0.38 -2.89
CA VAL A 93 -8.19 0.53 -1.86
C VAL A 93 -8.62 1.99 -1.79
N ASN A 94 -9.91 2.21 -2.01
CA ASN A 94 -10.50 3.52 -2.03
C ASN A 94 -10.77 4.06 -0.63
N GLN A 95 -10.26 5.26 -0.36
CA GLN A 95 -10.55 6.04 0.85
C GLN A 95 -11.68 7.06 0.58
N GLY A 96 -12.90 6.59 0.28
CA GLY A 96 -14.05 7.45 0.00
C GLY A 96 -15.02 6.87 -1.02
N ARG A 97 -15.35 7.66 -2.06
CA ARG A 97 -16.27 7.24 -3.14
C ARG A 97 -15.52 6.36 -4.14
N LEU A 98 -16.15 5.26 -4.56
CA LEU A 98 -15.63 4.35 -5.59
C LEU A 98 -15.00 5.10 -6.77
N GLY A 99 -13.75 4.75 -7.10
CA GLY A 99 -12.95 5.34 -8.18
C GLY A 99 -12.96 4.42 -9.39
N PHE A 100 -12.25 4.80 -10.46
CA PHE A 100 -12.11 3.95 -11.65
C PHE A 100 -11.00 2.90 -11.51
N LEU A 101 -9.98 3.18 -10.68
CA LEU A 101 -8.79 2.33 -10.53
C LEU A 101 -8.68 1.71 -9.13
N THR A 102 -9.58 2.10 -8.22
CA THR A 102 -9.57 1.72 -6.81
C THR A 102 -10.92 1.10 -6.46
N ASP A 103 -10.97 -0.23 -6.58
CA ASP A 103 -12.23 -0.99 -6.59
C ASP A 103 -12.58 -1.59 -5.22
N LEU A 104 -11.63 -1.66 -4.29
CA LEU A 104 -11.87 -2.14 -2.92
C LEU A 104 -12.21 -0.97 -1.99
N THR A 105 -13.21 -1.10 -1.14
CA THR A 105 -13.48 -0.13 -0.07
C THR A 105 -12.71 -0.48 1.20
N LEU A 106 -12.47 0.50 2.07
CA LEU A 106 -11.85 0.26 3.38
C LEU A 106 -12.58 -0.80 4.22
N ASP A 107 -13.91 -0.87 4.11
CA ASP A 107 -14.74 -1.81 4.88
C ASP A 107 -14.62 -3.26 4.38
N ASN A 108 -14.22 -3.46 3.12
CA ASN A 108 -14.18 -4.76 2.45
C ASN A 108 -12.75 -5.25 2.15
N MET A 109 -11.71 -4.57 2.67
CA MET A 109 -10.32 -4.88 2.31
C MET A 109 -9.67 -6.02 3.12
N LEU A 110 -10.30 -6.45 4.23
CA LEU A 110 -9.82 -7.51 5.13
C LEU A 110 -10.67 -8.77 4.96
#